data_AF-A0AAE0BN33-F1
#
_entry.id   AF-A0AAE0BN33-F1
#
_cell.length_a   1.000
_cell.length_b   1.000
_cell.length_c   1.000
_cell.angle_alpha   90.00
_cell.angle_beta   90.00
_cell.angle_gamma   90.00
#
_symmetry.space_group_name_H-M   'P 1'
#
loop_
_entity.id
_entity.type
_entity.pdbx_description
1 polymer ?
#
loop_
_entity_poly.entity_id
_entity_poly.type
_entity_poly.pdbx_seq_one_letter_code
_entity_poly.pdbx_strand_id
1 'polypeptide(L)'
;MTEEFAMEILGVGKSASFEDIVSAKNKLVAANSDEEFQMTVDAAYDVLLMRSFNKRRSGEIVDRSVRYADVKRPKPTELPGWAKNAVSMPSSAVTFEKGMNIPSTQLALAFGLSIYFLRENKRANFGRAALLTTGGLIAGALVGGLLQSWLRVDIVPIGSISSPEIIVGEGALLALWATCTFLA
;
A
#
# COMPACT_ATOMS: atom_id res chain seq x y z
N MET A 1 -22.34 13.48 13.83
CA MET A 1 -22.43 14.91 13.47
C MET A 1 -21.89 15.08 12.05
N THR A 2 -22.59 15.79 11.17
CA THR A 2 -22.16 16.07 9.77
C THR A 2 -21.47 17.43 9.68
N GLU A 3 -20.68 17.66 8.63
CA GLU A 3 -19.92 18.91 8.45
C GLU A 3 -20.82 20.15 8.33
N GLU A 4 -21.93 20.05 7.60
CA GLU A 4 -22.86 21.16 7.42
C GLU A 4 -23.54 21.56 8.74
N PHE A 5 -23.90 20.58 9.55
CA PHE A 5 -24.48 20.82 10.87
C PHE A 5 -23.47 21.43 11.85
N ALA A 6 -22.19 21.01 11.78
CA ALA A 6 -21.13 21.61 12.58
C ALA A 6 -20.89 23.10 12.22
N MET A 7 -20.98 23.43 10.93
CA MET A 7 -20.90 24.83 10.47
C MET A 7 -22.09 25.67 10.94
N GLU A 8 -23.29 25.08 10.96
CA GLU A 8 -24.50 25.73 11.47
C GLU A 8 -24.40 26.03 12.97
N ILE A 9 -23.95 25.05 13.78
CA ILE A 9 -23.75 25.24 15.23
C ILE A 9 -22.76 26.36 15.54
N LEU A 10 -21.67 26.44 14.78
CA LEU A 10 -20.63 27.45 14.97
C LEU A 10 -20.98 28.79 14.30
N GLY A 11 -22.00 28.84 13.43
CA GLY A 11 -22.39 30.02 12.67
C GLY A 11 -21.39 30.44 11.60
N VAL A 12 -20.68 29.47 11.01
CA VAL A 12 -19.54 29.70 10.12
C VAL A 12 -19.87 29.29 8.67
N GLY A 13 -19.44 30.08 7.69
CA GLY A 13 -19.69 29.80 6.27
C GLY A 13 -18.85 28.66 5.68
N LYS A 14 -19.31 28.07 4.56
CA LYS A 14 -18.67 26.91 3.89
C LYS A 14 -17.19 27.12 3.48
N SER A 15 -16.81 28.38 3.26
CA SER A 15 -15.46 28.81 2.84
C SER A 15 -14.70 29.58 3.92
N ALA A 16 -15.17 29.57 5.17
CA ALA A 16 -14.49 30.27 6.25
C ALA A 16 -13.12 29.63 6.53
N SER A 17 -12.18 30.47 6.97
CA SER A 17 -10.85 30.01 7.35
C SER A 17 -10.89 29.24 8.68
N PHE A 18 -9.85 28.47 8.94
CA PHE A 18 -9.72 27.77 10.22
C PHE A 18 -9.59 28.76 11.41
N GLU A 19 -8.96 29.91 11.19
CA GLU A 19 -8.91 31.01 12.16
C GLU A 19 -10.32 31.49 12.54
N ASP A 20 -11.20 31.66 11.54
CA ASP A 20 -12.58 32.12 11.76
C ASP A 20 -13.35 31.12 12.62
N ILE A 21 -13.16 29.82 12.36
CA ILE A 21 -13.76 28.72 13.12
C ILE A 21 -13.33 28.77 14.60
N VAL A 22 -12.03 28.95 14.87
CA VAL A 22 -11.50 29.06 16.25
C VAL A 22 -12.07 30.30 16.94
N SER A 23 -12.15 31.43 16.24
CA SER A 23 -12.70 32.66 16.79
C SER A 23 -14.19 32.53 17.13
N ALA A 24 -14.97 31.84 16.29
CA ALA A 24 -16.40 31.60 16.51
C ALA A 24 -16.63 30.70 17.72
N LYS A 25 -15.85 29.61 17.86
CA LYS A 25 -15.86 28.76 19.05
C LYS A 25 -15.60 29.58 20.32
N ASN A 26 -14.52 30.36 20.33
CA ASN A 26 -14.14 31.15 21.50
C ASN A 26 -15.22 32.16 21.89
N LYS A 27 -15.93 32.74 20.90
CA LYS A 27 -17.08 33.62 21.14
C LYS A 27 -18.27 32.87 21.75
N LEU A 28 -18.58 31.68 21.24
CA LEU A 28 -19.70 30.86 21.73
C LEU A 28 -19.48 30.32 23.15
N VAL A 29 -18.24 29.91 23.45
CA VAL A 29 -17.83 29.48 24.80
C VAL A 29 -17.84 30.65 25.79
N ALA A 30 -17.47 31.86 25.35
CA ALA A 30 -17.54 33.05 26.21
C ALA A 30 -18.98 33.52 26.47
N ALA A 31 -19.89 33.31 25.51
CA ALA A 31 -21.29 33.73 25.62
C ALA A 31 -22.16 32.77 26.44
N ASN A 32 -21.85 31.46 26.47
CA ASN A 32 -22.65 30.45 27.13
C ASN A 32 -21.81 29.64 28.13
N SER A 33 -22.25 29.61 29.38
CA SER A 33 -21.63 28.82 30.45
C SER A 33 -22.17 27.40 30.56
N ASP A 34 -23.11 27.02 29.70
CA ASP A 34 -23.77 25.71 29.73
C ASP A 34 -22.83 24.61 29.22
N GLU A 35 -22.57 23.61 30.06
CA GLU A 35 -21.63 22.51 29.76
C GLU A 35 -22.09 21.63 28.59
N GLU A 36 -23.39 21.34 28.49
CA GLU A 36 -23.95 20.53 27.39
C GLU A 36 -23.80 21.23 26.02
N PHE A 37 -23.95 22.55 26.01
CA PHE A 37 -23.73 23.35 24.83
C PHE A 37 -22.25 23.38 24.45
N GLN A 38 -21.34 23.53 25.42
CA GLN A 38 -19.90 23.47 25.20
C GLN A 38 -19.46 22.12 24.61
N MET A 39 -19.99 21.00 25.11
CA MET A 39 -19.72 19.67 24.53
C MET A 39 -20.15 19.57 23.06
N THR A 40 -21.30 20.16 22.72
CA THR A 40 -21.82 20.17 21.35
C THR A 40 -20.96 21.05 20.43
N VAL A 41 -20.53 22.21 20.93
CA VAL A 41 -19.62 23.14 20.25
C VAL A 41 -18.24 22.53 20.03
N ASP A 42 -17.70 21.81 21.04
CA ASP A 42 -16.43 21.10 20.93
C ASP A 42 -16.53 19.94 19.93
N ALA A 43 -17.63 19.18 19.94
CA ALA A 43 -17.87 18.13 18.94
C ALA A 43 -17.96 18.70 17.51
N ALA A 44 -18.60 19.87 17.33
CA ALA A 44 -18.65 20.55 16.04
C ALA A 44 -17.27 21.06 15.60
N TYR A 45 -16.48 21.60 16.54
CA TYR A 45 -15.11 22.01 16.29
C TYR A 45 -14.23 20.84 15.83
N ASP A 46 -14.34 19.68 16.48
CA ASP A 46 -13.57 18.49 16.12
C ASP A 46 -13.87 17.99 14.70
N VAL A 47 -15.13 18.05 14.26
CA VAL A 47 -15.51 17.69 12.88
C VAL A 47 -14.84 18.61 11.87
N LEU A 48 -14.84 19.93 12.10
CA LEU A 48 -14.19 20.90 11.21
C LEU A 48 -12.66 20.85 11.30
N LEU A 49 -12.11 20.51 12.47
CA LEU A 49 -10.69 20.26 12.64
C LEU A 49 -10.25 19.06 11.80
N MET A 50 -10.99 17.96 11.85
CA MET A 50 -10.70 16.77 11.05
C MET A 50 -10.83 17.04 9.55
N ARG A 51 -11.80 17.86 9.14
CA ARG A 51 -11.90 18.35 7.75
C ARG A 51 -10.59 19.03 7.31
N SER A 52 -10.03 19.90 8.16
CA SER A 52 -8.76 20.60 7.85
C SER A 52 -7.58 19.64 7.68
N PHE A 53 -7.52 18.56 8.47
CA PHE A 53 -6.48 17.53 8.34
C PHE A 53 -6.65 16.70 7.06
N ASN A 54 -7.89 16.33 6.73
CA ASN A 54 -8.18 15.63 5.47
C ASN A 54 -7.82 16.49 4.26
N LYS A 55 -8.06 17.81 4.33
CA LYS A 55 -7.67 18.75 3.29
C LYS A 55 -6.15 18.85 3.08
N ARG A 56 -5.37 18.75 4.17
CA ARG A 56 -3.90 18.66 4.10
C ARG A 56 -3.43 17.32 3.56
N ARG A 57 -4.09 16.21 3.93
CA ARG A 57 -3.78 14.88 3.41
C ARG A 57 -4.13 14.72 1.93
N SER A 58 -5.21 15.36 1.45
CA SER A 58 -5.63 15.33 0.05
C SER A 58 -4.76 16.21 -0.86
N GLY A 59 -3.91 17.07 -0.29
CA GLY A 59 -3.11 18.03 -1.05
C GLY A 59 -3.93 19.17 -1.64
N GLU A 60 -5.16 19.38 -1.16
CA GLU A 60 -6.01 20.48 -1.60
C GLU A 60 -5.52 21.79 -0.97
N ILE A 61 -4.89 22.62 -1.80
CA ILE A 61 -4.28 23.89 -1.41
C ILE A 61 -5.41 24.90 -1.18
N VAL A 62 -5.67 25.26 0.08
CA VAL A 62 -6.68 26.28 0.46
C VAL A 62 -6.29 27.67 -0.05
N ASP A 63 -4.99 27.98 -0.06
CA ASP A 63 -4.47 29.26 -0.51
C ASP A 63 -3.20 29.06 -1.35
N ARG A 64 -3.25 29.53 -2.61
CA ARG A 64 -2.12 29.48 -3.55
C ARG A 64 -1.00 30.47 -3.18
N SER A 65 -1.25 31.41 -2.26
CA SER A 65 -0.27 32.37 -1.77
C SER A 65 0.79 31.75 -0.86
N VAL A 66 0.45 30.64 -0.20
CA VAL A 66 1.35 29.92 0.70
C VAL A 66 2.42 29.22 -0.13
N ARG A 67 3.59 29.85 -0.19
CA ARG A 67 4.80 29.22 -0.74
C ARG A 67 5.20 28.10 0.19
N TYR A 68 4.90 26.87 -0.19
CA TYR A 68 5.53 25.70 0.39
C TYR A 68 7.04 25.96 0.36
N ALA A 69 7.66 25.97 1.55
CA ALA A 69 9.12 26.03 1.65
C ALA A 69 9.67 25.03 0.63
N ASP A 70 10.64 25.43 -0.19
CA ASP A 70 11.20 24.65 -1.29
C ASP A 70 11.68 23.26 -0.81
N VAL A 71 10.75 22.37 -0.51
CA VAL A 71 10.97 20.96 -0.27
C VAL A 71 11.34 20.50 -1.66
N LYS A 72 12.65 20.33 -1.86
CA LYS A 72 13.19 19.66 -3.03
C LYS A 72 12.33 18.43 -3.22
N ARG A 73 11.47 18.44 -4.23
CA ARG A 73 10.70 17.24 -4.58
C ARG A 73 11.76 16.17 -4.74
N PRO A 74 11.64 15.01 -4.07
CA PRO A 74 12.58 13.93 -4.33
C PRO A 74 12.57 13.75 -5.84
N LYS A 75 13.74 13.96 -6.45
CA LYS A 75 13.88 13.83 -7.91
C LYS A 75 13.27 12.47 -8.22
N PRO A 76 12.19 12.39 -9.02
CA PRO A 76 11.58 11.11 -9.32
C PRO A 76 12.73 10.22 -9.75
N THR A 77 12.95 9.12 -9.02
CA THR A 77 14.06 8.21 -9.28
C THR A 77 13.89 7.82 -10.73
N GLU A 78 14.69 8.42 -11.59
CA GLU A 78 14.57 8.21 -13.01
C GLU A 78 14.92 6.75 -13.20
N LEU A 79 13.89 5.96 -13.48
CA LEU A 79 14.05 4.57 -13.82
C LEU A 79 15.16 4.51 -14.87
N PRO A 80 16.15 3.61 -14.73
CA PRO A 80 17.15 3.40 -15.76
C PRO A 80 16.47 3.26 -17.13
N GLY A 81 17.10 3.71 -18.22
CA GLY A 81 16.46 3.74 -19.55
C GLY A 81 15.82 2.42 -19.97
N TRP A 82 16.37 1.28 -19.52
CA TRP A 82 15.80 -0.04 -19.74
C TRP A 82 14.45 -0.26 -19.03
N ALA A 83 14.23 0.34 -17.86
CA ALA A 83 13.01 0.19 -17.06
C ALA A 83 11.89 1.19 -17.45
N LYS A 84 12.25 2.38 -17.97
CA LYS A 84 11.26 3.32 -18.55
C LYS A 84 10.50 2.67 -19.71
N ASN A 85 11.22 1.92 -20.56
CA ASN A 85 10.64 1.24 -21.72
C ASN A 85 9.74 0.06 -21.32
N ALA A 86 10.03 -0.62 -20.20
CA ALA A 86 9.23 -1.73 -19.69
C ALA A 86 7.90 -1.27 -19.06
N VAL A 87 7.89 -0.11 -18.39
CA VAL A 87 6.67 0.49 -17.80
C VAL A 87 5.77 1.12 -18.86
N SER A 88 6.34 1.62 -19.96
CA SER A 88 5.58 2.15 -21.10
C SER A 88 5.04 1.07 -22.05
N MET A 89 5.34 -0.21 -21.81
CA MET A 89 4.72 -1.27 -22.60
C MET A 89 3.24 -1.38 -22.24
N PRO A 90 2.33 -1.38 -23.23
CA PRO A 90 0.94 -1.70 -22.96
C PRO A 90 0.89 -3.09 -22.31
N SER A 91 0.04 -3.26 -21.30
CA SER A 91 -0.11 -4.51 -20.52
C SER A 91 -0.41 -5.77 -21.38
N SER A 92 -0.61 -5.59 -22.68
CA SER A 92 -0.78 -6.61 -23.70
C SER A 92 0.52 -7.14 -24.32
N ALA A 93 1.69 -6.54 -24.05
CA ALA A 93 2.99 -7.03 -24.52
C ALA A 93 3.62 -8.08 -23.58
N VAL A 94 2.97 -8.38 -22.44
CA VAL A 94 3.25 -9.62 -21.70
C VAL A 94 2.48 -10.77 -22.33
N THR A 95 2.62 -10.94 -23.65
CA THR A 95 2.45 -12.25 -24.25
C THR A 95 3.63 -13.06 -23.79
N PHE A 96 3.40 -13.92 -22.80
CA PHE A 96 4.27 -15.04 -22.46
C PHE A 96 4.37 -15.92 -23.71
N GLU A 97 5.26 -15.55 -24.62
CA GLU A 97 5.61 -16.31 -25.81
C GLU A 97 6.03 -17.71 -25.35
N LYS A 98 5.23 -18.68 -25.78
CA LYS A 98 5.31 -20.13 -25.53
C LYS A 98 6.53 -20.75 -26.21
N GLY A 99 7.70 -20.16 -26.02
CA GLY A 99 8.97 -20.54 -26.63
C GLY A 99 10.20 -20.21 -25.78
N MET A 100 10.02 -19.63 -24.60
CA MET A 100 11.09 -19.36 -23.65
C MET A 100 11.06 -20.45 -22.58
N ASN A 101 11.63 -21.62 -22.87
CA ASN A 101 11.68 -22.83 -22.03
C ASN A 101 12.34 -22.61 -20.66
N ILE A 102 11.72 -21.95 -19.67
CA ILE A 102 12.51 -21.59 -18.49
C ILE A 102 11.67 -21.35 -17.24
N PRO A 103 11.28 -22.42 -16.52
CA PRO A 103 10.95 -22.34 -15.10
C PRO A 103 11.96 -21.49 -14.31
N SER A 104 13.23 -21.49 -14.74
CA SER A 104 14.29 -20.66 -14.14
C SER A 104 14.20 -19.17 -14.47
N THR A 105 13.65 -18.72 -15.60
CA THR A 105 13.48 -17.27 -15.85
C THR A 105 12.28 -16.71 -15.15
N GLN A 106 11.18 -17.47 -15.05
CA GLN A 106 10.05 -17.08 -14.22
C GLN A 106 10.49 -16.95 -12.76
N LEU A 107 11.29 -17.91 -12.27
CA LEU A 107 11.86 -17.87 -10.92
C LEU A 107 12.81 -16.68 -10.73
N ALA A 108 13.69 -16.40 -11.70
CA ALA A 108 14.62 -15.28 -11.63
C ALA A 108 13.91 -13.92 -11.59
N LEU A 109 12.85 -13.77 -12.39
CA LEU A 109 12.06 -12.55 -12.43
C LEU A 109 11.27 -12.36 -11.13
N ALA A 110 10.66 -13.42 -10.60
CA ALA A 110 9.99 -13.42 -9.30
C ALA A 110 10.96 -13.08 -8.15
N PHE A 111 12.16 -13.65 -8.17
CA PHE A 111 13.21 -13.36 -7.18
C PHE A 111 13.67 -11.90 -7.26
N GLY A 112 13.90 -11.38 -8.47
CA GLY A 112 14.26 -9.97 -8.68
C GLY A 112 13.20 -9.00 -8.18
N LEU A 113 11.93 -9.25 -8.48
CA LEU A 113 10.80 -8.44 -8.00
C LEU A 113 10.66 -8.48 -6.48
N SER A 114 10.86 -9.65 -5.86
CA SER A 114 10.78 -9.80 -4.40
C SER A 114 11.83 -8.94 -3.69
N ILE A 115 13.09 -8.98 -4.13
CA ILE A 115 14.17 -8.16 -3.53
C ILE A 115 13.91 -6.67 -3.73
N TYR A 116 13.44 -6.28 -4.92
CA TYR A 116 13.11 -4.90 -5.22
C TYR A 116 12.01 -4.36 -4.29
N PHE A 117 10.93 -5.13 -4.10
CA PHE A 117 9.81 -4.72 -3.25
C PHE A 117 10.18 -4.65 -1.76
N LEU A 118 10.97 -5.60 -1.23
CA LEU A 118 11.49 -5.53 0.13
C LEU A 118 12.40 -4.31 0.37
N ARG A 119 13.18 -3.92 -0.65
CA ARG A 119 14.05 -2.74 -0.59
C ARG A 119 13.24 -1.44 -0.56
N GLU A 120 12.21 -1.33 -1.41
CA GLU A 120 11.40 -0.11 -1.52
C GLU A 120 10.47 0.08 -0.32
N ASN A 121 9.77 -0.97 0.14
CA ASN A 121 8.76 -0.85 1.20
C ASN A 121 9.32 -0.91 2.64
N LYS A 122 10.40 -1.67 2.90
CA LYS A 122 10.94 -1.83 4.27
C LYS A 122 12.32 -1.19 4.49
N ARG A 123 12.88 -0.48 3.51
CA ARG A 123 14.26 0.08 3.53
C ARG A 123 15.31 -0.93 4.02
N ALA A 124 15.11 -2.21 3.73
CA ALA A 124 16.06 -3.24 4.14
C ALA A 124 17.34 -3.12 3.30
N ASN A 125 18.50 -3.27 3.94
CA ASN A 125 19.77 -3.39 3.22
C ASN A 125 19.71 -4.59 2.27
N PHE A 126 20.29 -4.48 1.07
CA PHE A 126 20.25 -5.52 0.03
C PHE A 126 20.59 -6.92 0.56
N GLY A 127 21.58 -7.02 1.46
CA GLY A 127 21.97 -8.28 2.08
C GLY A 127 20.89 -8.94 2.96
N ARG A 128 20.06 -8.15 3.67
CA ARG A 128 18.95 -8.69 4.48
C ARG A 128 17.81 -9.18 3.60
N ALA A 129 17.45 -8.41 2.57
CA ALA A 129 16.42 -8.82 1.62
C ALA A 129 16.83 -10.11 0.87
N ALA A 130 18.07 -10.18 0.39
CA ALA A 130 18.60 -11.39 -0.25
C ALA A 130 18.67 -12.59 0.70
N LEU A 131 19.11 -12.41 1.95
CA LEU A 131 19.12 -13.51 2.93
C LEU A 131 17.70 -14.03 3.20
N LEU A 132 16.72 -13.15 3.34
CA LEU A 132 15.34 -13.53 3.60
C LEU A 132 14.70 -14.27 2.42
N THR A 133 14.91 -13.81 1.18
CA THR A 133 14.38 -14.48 -0.01
C THR A 133 15.04 -15.84 -0.23
N THR A 134 16.36 -15.93 -0.05
CA THR A 134 17.09 -17.20 -0.19
C THR A 134 16.70 -18.16 0.93
N GLY A 135 16.56 -17.68 2.17
CA GLY A 135 16.12 -18.48 3.31
C GLY A 135 14.69 -19.02 3.16
N GLY A 136 13.77 -18.18 2.67
CA GLY A 136 12.40 -18.58 2.36
C GLY A 136 12.32 -19.62 1.25
N LEU A 137 13.15 -19.48 0.20
CA LEU A 137 13.22 -20.45 -0.90
C LEU A 137 13.72 -21.83 -0.42
N ILE A 138 14.77 -21.86 0.39
CA ILE A 138 15.33 -23.11 0.94
C ILE A 138 14.30 -23.78 1.86
N ALA A 139 13.67 -23.01 2.75
CA ALA A 139 12.64 -23.53 3.65
C ALA A 139 11.44 -24.07 2.87
N GLY A 140 10.94 -23.34 1.86
CA GLY A 140 9.84 -23.77 0.99
C GLY A 140 10.17 -25.03 0.19
N ALA A 141 11.39 -25.14 -0.33
CA ALA A 141 11.85 -26.33 -1.06
C ALA A 141 11.91 -27.58 -0.16
N LEU A 142 12.40 -27.44 1.07
CA LEU A 142 12.44 -28.54 2.04
C LEU A 142 11.02 -28.99 2.42
N VAL A 143 10.12 -28.05 2.70
CA VAL A 143 8.73 -28.36 3.04
C VAL A 143 8.00 -29.02 1.87
N GLY A 144 8.16 -28.50 0.65
CA GLY A 144 7.60 -29.11 -0.56
C GLY A 144 8.12 -30.52 -0.83
N GLY A 145 9.42 -30.75 -0.62
CA GLY A 145 10.03 -32.08 -0.76
C GLY A 145 9.53 -33.10 0.28
N LEU A 146 9.33 -32.66 1.52
CA LEU A 146 8.73 -33.50 2.57
C LEU A 146 7.26 -33.80 2.27
N LEU A 147 6.50 -32.82 1.79
CA LEU A 147 5.10 -33.01 1.36
C LEU A 147 4.99 -34.02 0.21
N GLN A 148 5.88 -33.95 -0.78
CA GLN A 148 5.93 -34.91 -1.88
C GLN A 148 6.27 -36.33 -1.40
N SER A 149 7.12 -36.47 -0.37
CA SER A 149 7.45 -37.75 0.22
C SER A 149 6.32 -38.34 1.07
N TRP A 150 5.48 -37.49 1.67
CA TRP A 150 4.31 -37.88 2.46
C TRP A 150 3.10 -38.20 1.58
N LEU A 151 2.93 -37.45 0.50
CA LEU A 151 1.96 -37.72 -0.54
C LEU A 151 2.49 -38.83 -1.46
N ARG A 152 2.69 -40.03 -0.88
CA ARG A 152 2.91 -41.27 -1.62
C ARG A 152 1.58 -41.69 -2.28
N VAL A 153 0.96 -40.80 -3.05
CA VAL A 153 -0.22 -41.09 -3.84
C VAL A 153 0.28 -41.73 -5.12
N ASP A 154 0.21 -43.05 -5.06
CA ASP A 154 0.11 -43.95 -6.17
C ASP A 154 -0.54 -43.27 -7.40
N ILE A 155 0.11 -43.45 -8.53
CA ILE A 155 -0.32 -42.97 -9.84
C ILE A 155 -1.69 -43.59 -10.16
N VAL A 156 -2.76 -42.88 -9.80
CA VAL A 156 -4.08 -43.05 -10.39
C VAL A 156 -4.40 -41.72 -11.07
N PRO A 157 -4.49 -41.68 -12.40
CA PRO A 157 -4.84 -40.46 -13.13
C PRO A 157 -6.34 -40.21 -12.98
N ILE A 158 -6.73 -39.58 -11.87
CA ILE A 158 -8.08 -39.02 -11.74
C ILE A 158 -8.10 -37.68 -12.48
N GLY A 159 -8.44 -37.76 -13.77
CA GLY A 159 -9.04 -36.70 -14.58
C GLY A 159 -8.41 -35.31 -14.48
N SER A 160 -7.54 -35.00 -15.45
CA SER A 160 -7.17 -33.63 -15.88
C SER A 160 -6.12 -32.82 -15.10
N ILE A 161 -5.38 -33.39 -14.14
CA ILE A 161 -4.15 -32.75 -13.60
C ILE A 161 -2.90 -33.39 -14.19
N SER A 162 -2.65 -33.08 -15.46
CA SER A 162 -1.42 -33.44 -16.14
C SER A 162 -0.31 -32.45 -15.77
N SER A 163 0.34 -32.67 -14.63
CA SER A 163 1.80 -32.54 -14.44
C SER A 163 2.16 -32.27 -12.96
N PRO A 164 3.10 -33.03 -12.38
CA PRO A 164 3.66 -32.78 -11.04
C PRO A 164 4.16 -31.35 -10.83
N GLU A 165 4.51 -30.66 -11.92
CA GLU A 165 5.00 -29.28 -11.95
C GLU A 165 3.96 -28.25 -11.49
N ILE A 166 2.66 -28.52 -11.67
CA ILE A 166 1.58 -27.58 -11.30
C ILE A 166 1.44 -27.49 -9.77
N ILE A 167 1.60 -28.62 -9.06
CA ILE A 167 1.48 -28.67 -7.59
C ILE A 167 2.67 -27.96 -6.94
N VAL A 168 3.86 -28.14 -7.50
CA VAL A 168 5.07 -27.42 -7.04
C VAL A 168 4.97 -25.93 -7.38
N GLY A 169 4.42 -25.58 -8.55
CA GLY A 169 4.19 -24.20 -8.97
C GLY A 169 3.17 -23.46 -8.11
N GLU A 170 2.03 -24.08 -7.79
CA GLU A 170 1.02 -23.50 -6.89
C GLU A 170 1.52 -23.42 -5.44
N GLY A 171 2.25 -24.44 -4.97
CA GLY A 171 2.92 -24.40 -3.67
C GLY A 171 3.95 -23.27 -3.58
N ALA A 172 4.74 -23.05 -4.63
CA ALA A 172 5.69 -21.95 -4.71
C ALA A 172 4.99 -20.58 -4.77
N LEU A 173 3.83 -20.47 -5.44
CA LEU A 173 3.02 -19.25 -5.48
C LEU A 173 2.40 -18.94 -4.12
N LEU A 174 1.89 -19.95 -3.40
CA LEU A 174 1.36 -19.78 -2.04
C LEU A 174 2.46 -19.49 -1.04
N ALA A 175 3.63 -20.11 -1.16
CA ALA A 175 4.79 -19.80 -0.34
C ALA A 175 5.30 -18.37 -0.60
N LEU A 176 5.35 -17.96 -1.88
CA LEU A 176 5.72 -16.59 -2.26
C LEU A 176 4.70 -15.58 -1.73
N TRP A 177 3.41 -15.87 -1.87
CA TRP A 177 2.32 -15.06 -1.33
C TRP A 177 2.38 -14.98 0.20
N ALA A 178 2.64 -16.09 0.90
CA ALA A 178 2.77 -16.15 2.35
C ALA A 178 4.02 -15.40 2.83
N THR A 179 5.16 -15.53 2.16
CA THR A 179 6.35 -14.72 2.48
C THR A 179 6.12 -13.23 2.23
N CYS A 180 5.37 -12.85 1.20
CA CYS A 180 5.03 -11.46 0.94
C CYS A 180 4.02 -10.89 1.94
N THR A 181 3.01 -11.66 2.37
CA THR A 181 1.96 -11.18 3.29
C THR A 181 2.39 -11.20 4.75
N PHE A 182 3.16 -12.21 5.17
CA PHE A 182 3.61 -12.34 6.56
C PHE A 182 4.88 -11.52 6.86
N LEU A 183 5.58 -11.06 5.82
CA LEU A 183 6.80 -10.26 5.94
C LEU A 183 6.69 -8.85 5.35
N ALA A 184 5.56 -8.47 4.72
CA ALA A 184 5.13 -7.07 4.54
C ALA A 184 4.76 -6.44 5.89
#